data_AF-A0A7Y3UKW0-F1
#
_entry.id   AF-A0A7Y3UKW0-F1
#
_cell.length_a   1.000
_cell.length_b   1.000
_cell.length_c   1.000
_cell.angle_alpha   90.00
_cell.angle_beta   90.00
_cell.angle_gamma   90.00
#
_symmetry.space_group_name_H-M   'P 1'
#
loop_
_entity.id
_entity.type
_entity.pdbx_description
1 polymer ?
#
loop_
_entity_poly.entity_id
_entity_poly.type
_entity_poly.pdbx_seq_one_letter_code
_entity_poly.pdbx_strand_id
1 'polypeptide(L)'
;MKYQLFPELTSEEYEELKKDIQERGVQIPIELDEEGNILDGHHRKQICEELGITDYAVVVRDGLSEEEKRLHVRKLNLARRHLNRTQKESLRIAQIKETPELSDRQIAKGLGVNHETGGSYTKEIREYWRNPPMR
;
A
#
# COMPACT_ATOMS: atom_id res chain seq x y z
N MET A 1 5.84 -8.17 -9.42
CA MET A 1 6.31 -8.52 -8.06
C MET A 1 5.13 -8.98 -7.22
N LYS A 2 5.28 -10.03 -6.38
CA LYS A 2 4.18 -10.76 -5.68
C LYS A 2 3.34 -9.89 -4.73
N TYR A 3 3.95 -8.90 -4.08
CA TYR A 3 3.28 -8.04 -3.07
C TYR A 3 3.37 -6.53 -3.35
N GLN A 4 3.56 -6.14 -4.61
CA GLN A 4 3.44 -4.72 -5.01
C GLN A 4 1.96 -4.36 -5.15
N LEU A 5 1.30 -4.07 -4.03
CA LEU A 5 -0.15 -3.82 -3.96
C LEU A 5 -0.54 -2.35 -4.14
N PHE A 6 0.45 -1.45 -4.24
CA PHE A 6 0.25 0.00 -4.33
C PHE A 6 0.85 0.53 -5.64
N PRO A 7 0.37 1.68 -6.14
CA PRO A 7 0.95 2.32 -7.30
C PRO A 7 2.46 2.55 -7.15
N GLU A 8 3.16 2.47 -8.27
CA GLU A 8 4.56 2.90 -8.35
C GLU A 8 4.69 4.39 -8.00
N LEU A 9 5.86 4.78 -7.52
CA LEU A 9 6.18 6.18 -7.30
C LEU A 9 6.25 6.90 -8.65
N THR A 10 5.94 8.19 -8.68
CA THR A 10 6.28 8.98 -9.86
C THR A 10 7.80 9.05 -10.02
N SER A 11 8.29 9.39 -11.21
CA SER A 11 9.72 9.55 -11.46
C SER A 11 10.35 10.55 -10.49
N GLU A 12 9.65 11.64 -10.17
CA GLU A 12 10.11 12.65 -9.21
C GLU A 12 10.18 12.09 -7.79
N GLU A 13 9.13 11.41 -7.31
CA GLU A 13 9.12 10.77 -5.98
C GLU A 13 10.21 9.70 -5.85
N TYR A 14 10.49 8.96 -6.92
CA TYR A 14 11.56 7.96 -6.97
C TYR A 14 12.94 8.61 -6.87
N GLU A 15 13.20 9.67 -7.65
CA GLU A 15 14.47 10.39 -7.61
C GLU A 15 14.70 11.10 -6.27
N GLU A 16 13.66 11.65 -5.65
CA GLU A 16 13.74 12.19 -4.29
C GLU A 16 14.12 11.12 -3.27
N LEU A 17 13.46 9.96 -3.32
CA LEU A 17 13.79 8.82 -2.46
C LEU A 17 15.22 8.31 -2.70
N LYS A 18 15.67 8.31 -3.95
CA LYS A 18 17.01 7.89 -4.34
C LYS A 18 18.10 8.78 -3.76
N LYS A 19 17.92 10.11 -3.87
CA LYS A 19 18.83 11.08 -3.24
C LYS A 19 18.85 10.91 -1.72
N ASP A 20 17.69 10.72 -1.11
CA ASP A 20 17.59 10.53 0.33
C ASP A 20 18.36 9.30 0.83
N ILE A 21 18.23 8.18 0.11
CA ILE A 21 18.96 6.93 0.40
C ILE A 21 20.46 7.11 0.16
N GLN A 22 20.86 7.86 -0.87
CA GLN A 22 22.27 8.13 -1.13
C GLN A 22 22.92 8.96 0.00
N GLU A 23 22.19 9.96 0.53
CA GLU A 23 22.72 10.86 1.56
C GLU A 23 22.68 10.24 2.96
N ARG A 24 21.62 9.51 3.28
CA ARG A 24 21.32 9.07 4.66
C ARG A 24 21.30 7.56 4.82
N GLY A 25 21.32 6.79 3.74
CA GLY A 25 21.09 5.35 3.76
C GLY A 25 19.62 4.98 4.00
N VAL A 26 19.33 3.68 3.98
CA VAL A 26 17.97 3.16 4.18
C VAL A 26 17.52 3.34 5.63
N GLN A 27 16.64 4.31 5.87
CA GLN A 27 16.12 4.60 7.22
C GLN A 27 15.05 3.60 7.68
N ILE A 28 14.24 3.11 6.74
CA ILE A 28 13.16 2.15 7.02
C ILE A 28 13.53 0.82 6.38
N PRO A 29 13.63 -0.28 7.17
CA PRO A 29 14.02 -1.58 6.66
C PRO A 29 13.18 -2.05 5.47
N ILE A 30 13.78 -2.91 4.66
CA ILE A 30 13.04 -3.70 3.67
C ILE A 30 12.45 -4.91 4.41
N GLU A 31 11.15 -5.15 4.25
CA GLU A 31 10.49 -6.31 4.85
C GLU A 31 10.36 -7.41 3.81
N LEU A 32 10.81 -8.62 4.14
CA LEU A 32 10.71 -9.81 3.31
C LEU A 32 9.84 -10.86 4.02
N ASP A 33 9.26 -11.77 3.25
CA ASP A 33 8.75 -13.03 3.80
C ASP A 33 9.87 -14.08 3.89
N GLU A 34 9.53 -15.25 4.43
CA GLU A 34 10.44 -16.38 4.59
C GLU A 34 11.00 -16.95 3.27
N GLU A 35 10.37 -16.66 2.14
CA GLU A 35 10.81 -17.06 0.80
C GLU A 35 11.69 -15.98 0.13
N GLY A 36 11.92 -14.84 0.80
CA GLY A 36 12.65 -13.70 0.26
C GLY A 36 11.81 -12.79 -0.64
N ASN A 37 10.50 -12.97 -0.69
CA ASN A 37 9.61 -12.06 -1.40
C ASN A 37 9.50 -10.74 -0.61
N ILE A 38 9.59 -9.61 -1.31
CA ILE A 38 9.49 -8.29 -0.68
C ILE A 38 8.04 -8.00 -0.30
N LEU A 39 7.80 -7.86 1.00
CA LEU A 39 6.54 -7.38 1.57
C LEU A 39 6.49 -5.84 1.57
N ASP A 40 7.59 -5.16 1.88
CA ASP A 40 7.68 -3.71 1.80
C ASP A 40 9.08 -3.21 1.43
N GLY A 41 9.12 -2.07 0.74
CA GLY A 41 10.37 -1.44 0.34
C GLY A 41 10.85 -1.82 -1.05
N HIS A 42 9.96 -2.16 -1.98
CA HIS A 42 10.29 -2.49 -3.38
C HIS A 42 11.20 -1.43 -4.02
N HIS A 43 10.79 -0.16 -4.03
CA HIS A 43 11.64 0.91 -4.57
C HIS A 43 12.93 1.12 -3.78
N ARG A 44 12.93 0.93 -2.45
CA ARG A 44 14.16 1.05 -1.64
C ARG A 44 15.17 -0.02 -2.05
N LYS A 45 14.71 -1.26 -2.27
CA LYS A 45 15.56 -2.35 -2.77
C LYS A 45 16.12 -2.02 -4.14
N GLN A 46 15.27 -1.59 -5.08
CA GLN A 46 15.71 -1.21 -6.42
C GLN A 46 16.76 -0.09 -6.39
N ILE A 47 16.53 0.96 -5.60
CA ILE A 47 17.48 2.05 -5.42
C ILE A 47 18.80 1.55 -4.82
N CYS A 48 18.76 0.69 -3.81
CA CYS A 48 19.98 0.14 -3.22
C CYS A 48 20.78 -0.69 -4.23
N GLU A 49 20.10 -1.47 -5.07
CA GLU A 49 20.73 -2.22 -6.17
C GLU A 49 21.37 -1.27 -7.20
N GLU A 50 20.67 -0.20 -7.59
CA GLU A 50 21.19 0.81 -8.51
C GLU A 50 22.41 1.57 -7.97
N LEU A 51 22.41 1.88 -6.66
CA LEU A 51 23.47 2.62 -5.99
C LEU A 51 24.62 1.71 -5.50
N GLY A 52 24.48 0.39 -5.62
CA GLY A 52 25.45 -0.58 -5.08
C GLY A 52 25.50 -0.61 -3.54
N ILE A 53 24.45 -0.14 -2.87
CA ILE A 53 24.34 -0.15 -1.40
C ILE A 53 23.91 -1.56 -0.98
N THR A 54 24.74 -2.21 -0.16
CA THR A 54 24.49 -3.57 0.36
C THR A 54 24.28 -3.60 1.87
N ASP A 55 24.66 -2.53 2.56
CA ASP A 55 24.48 -2.38 4.01
C ASP A 55 23.16 -1.66 4.30
N TYR A 56 22.08 -2.43 4.40
CA TYR A 56 20.77 -1.94 4.80
C TYR A 56 20.03 -2.96 5.65
N ALA A 57 19.19 -2.47 6.55
CA ALA A 57 18.41 -3.33 7.44
C ALA A 57 17.32 -4.09 6.66
N VAL A 58 17.24 -5.39 6.91
CA VAL A 58 16.20 -6.29 6.41
C VAL A 58 15.48 -6.93 7.59
N VAL A 59 14.15 -6.96 7.52
CA VAL A 59 13.31 -7.67 8.50
C VAL A 59 12.59 -8.79 7.77
N VAL A 60 12.81 -10.03 8.21
CA VAL A 60 12.06 -11.19 7.72
C VAL A 60 10.84 -11.40 8.60
N ARG A 61 9.66 -11.52 7.98
CA ARG A 61 8.40 -11.86 8.64
C ARG A 61 8.07 -13.31 8.31
N ASP A 62 8.21 -14.18 9.29
CA ASP A 62 7.91 -15.60 9.17
C ASP A 62 6.53 -15.95 9.73
N GLY A 63 6.03 -17.14 9.37
CA GLY A 63 4.82 -17.72 9.95
C GLY A 63 3.50 -17.06 9.53
N LEU A 64 3.51 -16.16 8.55
CA LEU A 64 2.29 -15.56 7.99
C LEU A 64 1.74 -16.40 6.85
N SER A 65 0.45 -16.69 6.87
CA SER A 65 -0.25 -17.19 5.67
C SER A 65 -0.23 -16.16 4.54
N GLU A 66 -0.49 -16.60 3.30
CA GLU A 66 -0.54 -15.69 2.15
C GLU A 66 -1.59 -14.57 2.29
N GLU A 67 -2.70 -14.84 2.99
CA GLU A 67 -3.70 -13.82 3.30
C GLU A 67 -3.18 -12.81 4.33
N GLU A 68 -2.52 -13.28 5.38
CA GLU A 68 -1.91 -12.43 6.40
C GLU A 68 -0.76 -11.58 5.85
N LYS A 69 0.05 -12.13 4.94
CA LYS A 69 1.09 -11.37 4.21
C LYS A 69 0.46 -10.19 3.46
N ARG A 70 -0.59 -10.44 2.66
CA ARG A 70 -1.30 -9.38 1.92
C ARG A 70 -1.93 -8.35 2.87
N LEU A 71 -2.54 -8.80 3.96
CA LEU A 71 -3.14 -7.92 4.96
C LEU A 71 -2.07 -7.05 5.66
N HIS A 72 -0.92 -7.63 5.99
CA HIS A 72 0.23 -6.93 6.57
C HIS A 72 0.72 -5.82 5.64
N VAL A 73 0.95 -6.14 4.37
CA VAL A 73 1.38 -5.16 3.36
C VAL A 73 0.39 -3.99 3.25
N ARG A 74 -0.91 -4.27 3.22
CA ARG A 74 -1.96 -3.25 3.21
C ARG A 74 -1.91 -2.38 4.47
N LYS A 75 -1.90 -2.98 5.66
CA LYS A 75 -1.85 -2.28 6.95
C LYS A 75 -0.61 -1.40 7.07
N LEU A 76 0.54 -1.93 6.66
CA LEU A 76 1.83 -1.25 6.76
C LEU A 76 1.88 -0.02 5.85
N ASN A 77 1.40 -0.15 4.61
CA ASN A 77 1.31 0.96 3.68
C ASN A 77 0.29 2.03 4.11
N LEU A 78 -0.81 1.63 4.75
CA LEU A 78 -1.80 2.55 5.31
C LEU A 78 -1.26 3.28 6.54
N ALA A 79 -0.55 2.58 7.43
CA ALA A 79 0.04 3.15 8.65
C ALA A 79 1.24 4.08 8.34
N ARG A 80 2.02 3.79 7.30
CA ARG A 80 3.23 4.55 6.93
C ARG A 80 2.94 5.83 6.15
N ARG A 81 1.73 6.02 5.60
CA ARG A 81 1.49 7.11 4.65
C ARG A 81 0.51 8.16 5.19
N HIS A 82 1.04 9.37 5.28
CA HIS A 82 0.43 10.56 4.67
C HIS A 82 0.03 10.28 3.20
N LEU A 83 -0.90 9.35 2.95
CA LEU A 83 -1.52 9.20 1.63
C LEU A 83 -2.22 10.54 1.36
N ASN A 84 -1.96 11.14 0.20
CA ASN A 84 -2.79 12.26 -0.23
C ASN A 84 -4.23 11.76 -0.41
N ARG A 85 -5.20 12.69 -0.38
CA ARG A 85 -6.64 12.36 -0.35
C ARG A 85 -7.06 11.39 -1.47
N THR A 86 -6.47 11.53 -2.66
CA THR A 86 -6.78 10.74 -3.86
C THR A 86 -6.33 9.27 -3.74
N GLN A 87 -5.18 9.03 -3.12
CA GLN A 87 -4.66 7.68 -2.92
C GLN A 87 -5.43 6.94 -1.81
N LYS A 88 -5.84 7.64 -0.74
CA LYS A 88 -6.74 7.07 0.30
C LYS A 88 -8.08 6.65 -0.31
N GLU A 89 -8.63 7.48 -1.20
CA GLU A 89 -9.89 7.21 -1.86
C GLU A 89 -9.80 6.00 -2.80
N SER A 90 -8.72 5.89 -3.58
CA SER A 90 -8.52 4.75 -4.50
C SER A 90 -8.50 3.40 -3.76
N LEU A 91 -7.86 3.34 -2.59
CA LEU A 91 -7.83 2.14 -1.76
C LEU A 91 -9.18 1.83 -1.12
N ARG A 92 -9.93 2.87 -0.73
CA ARG A 92 -11.31 2.73 -0.25
C ARG A 92 -12.20 2.09 -1.31
N ILE A 93 -12.08 2.56 -2.56
CA ILE A 93 -12.84 2.03 -3.70
C ILE A 93 -12.47 0.56 -3.95
N ALA A 94 -11.18 0.21 -3.91
CA ALA A 94 -10.74 -1.18 -4.05
C ALA A 94 -11.33 -2.09 -2.95
N GLN A 95 -11.30 -1.65 -1.69
CA GLN A 95 -11.85 -2.41 -0.58
C GLN A 95 -13.38 -2.57 -0.65
N ILE A 96 -14.12 -1.56 -1.12
CA ILE A 96 -15.57 -1.66 -1.33
C ILE A 96 -15.92 -2.70 -2.40
N LYS A 97 -15.08 -2.85 -3.43
CA LYS A 97 -15.27 -3.86 -4.46
C LYS A 97 -14.98 -5.28 -3.96
N GLU A 98 -13.96 -5.44 -3.11
CA GLU A 98 -13.58 -6.74 -2.54
C GLU A 98 -14.55 -7.23 -1.45
N THR A 99 -15.10 -6.32 -0.65
CA THR A 99 -15.98 -6.64 0.49
C THR A 99 -17.24 -5.75 0.49
N PRO A 100 -18.17 -5.94 -0.48
CA PRO A 100 -19.34 -5.07 -0.63
C PRO A 100 -20.31 -5.10 0.56
N GLU A 101 -20.31 -6.20 1.32
CA GLU A 101 -21.12 -6.43 2.52
C GLU A 101 -20.67 -5.65 3.77
N LEU A 102 -19.42 -5.16 3.80
CA LEU A 102 -18.91 -4.38 4.92
C LEU A 102 -19.40 -2.92 4.86
N SER A 103 -19.80 -2.37 6.01
CA SER A 103 -20.20 -0.96 6.09
C SER A 103 -19.01 -0.01 5.92
N ASP A 104 -19.27 1.20 5.44
CA ASP A 104 -18.23 2.23 5.20
C ASP A 104 -17.45 2.56 6.47
N ARG A 105 -18.09 2.42 7.64
CA ARG A 105 -17.45 2.59 8.95
C ARG A 105 -16.48 1.46 9.25
N GLN A 106 -16.83 0.21 8.94
CA GLN A 106 -15.95 -0.94 9.12
C GLN A 106 -14.76 -0.87 8.17
N ILE A 107 -15.00 -0.47 6.91
CA ILE A 107 -13.95 -0.24 5.91
C ILE A 107 -13.03 0.91 6.36
N ALA A 108 -13.58 2.07 6.76
CA ALA A 108 -12.78 3.20 7.22
C ALA A 108 -11.95 2.90 8.47
N LYS A 109 -12.53 2.16 9.43
CA LYS A 109 -11.84 1.70 10.64
C LYS A 109 -10.70 0.71 10.31
N GLY A 110 -10.95 -0.23 9.39
CA GLY A 110 -9.91 -1.15 8.91
C GLY A 110 -8.78 -0.46 8.16
N LEU A 111 -9.09 0.66 7.49
CA LEU A 111 -8.12 1.44 6.71
C LEU A 111 -7.44 2.58 7.51
N GLY A 112 -7.82 2.82 8.76
CA GLY A 112 -7.25 3.91 9.59
C GLY A 112 -7.55 5.32 9.06
N VAL A 113 -8.63 5.51 8.29
CA VAL A 113 -9.03 6.81 7.73
C VAL A 113 -10.16 7.45 8.55
N ASN A 114 -10.09 8.75 8.78
CA ASN A 114 -11.12 9.46 9.53
C ASN A 114 -12.40 9.59 8.68
N HIS A 115 -13.55 9.28 9.26
CA HIS A 115 -14.81 9.01 8.53
C HIS A 115 -15.57 10.25 8.04
N GLU A 116 -15.07 11.46 8.25
CA GLU A 116 -15.86 12.70 8.18
C GLU A 116 -16.14 13.23 6.77
N THR A 117 -15.62 12.62 5.69
CA THR A 117 -15.81 13.19 4.33
C THR A 117 -15.86 12.14 3.22
N GLY A 118 -16.86 11.25 3.22
CA GLY A 118 -16.99 10.24 2.15
C GLY A 118 -18.34 9.54 1.97
N GLY A 119 -19.41 10.01 2.63
CA GLY A 119 -20.71 9.33 2.61
C GLY A 119 -21.44 9.37 1.26
N SER A 120 -21.23 10.42 0.45
CA SER A 120 -21.95 10.59 -0.83
C SER A 120 -21.37 9.72 -1.96
N TYR A 121 -20.05 9.56 -2.00
CA TYR A 121 -19.33 8.88 -3.09
C TYR A 121 -19.47 7.35 -3.03
N THR A 122 -19.52 6.79 -1.82
CA THR A 122 -19.66 5.35 -1.60
C THR A 122 -21.03 4.81 -2.04
N LYS A 123 -22.08 5.65 -1.95
CA LYS A 123 -23.42 5.32 -2.42
C LYS A 123 -23.47 5.26 -3.95
N GLU A 124 -22.85 6.23 -4.62
CA GLU A 124 -22.71 6.29 -6.09
C GLU A 124 -21.96 5.09 -6.66
N ILE A 125 -20.82 4.71 -6.05
CA ILE A 125 -20.06 3.53 -6.46
C ILE A 125 -20.89 2.26 -6.28
N ARG A 126 -21.55 2.09 -5.12
CA ARG A 126 -22.40 0.92 -4.88
C ARG A 126 -23.57 0.85 -5.84
N GLU A 127 -24.14 1.99 -6.21
CA GLU A 127 -25.24 2.08 -7.16
C GLU A 127 -24.77 1.79 -8.59
N TYR A 128 -23.62 2.31 -9.00
CA TYR A 128 -22.95 2.00 -10.27
C TYR A 128 -22.63 0.51 -10.42
N TRP A 129 -22.13 -0.16 -9.37
CA TRP A 129 -21.83 -1.59 -9.41
C TRP A 129 -23.04 -2.49 -9.16
N ARG A 130 -24.11 -1.96 -8.56
CA ARG A 130 -25.41 -2.65 -8.47
C ARG A 130 -26.14 -2.62 -9.82
N ASN A 131 -25.88 -1.61 -10.65
CA ASN A 131 -26.49 -1.46 -11.97
C ASN A 131 -25.45 -1.01 -13.01
N PRO A 132 -24.46 -1.88 -13.33
CA PRO A 132 -23.40 -1.51 -14.24
C PRO A 132 -23.99 -1.24 -15.64
N PRO A 133 -23.57 -0.17 -16.33
CA PRO A 133 -24.04 0.09 -17.68
C PRO A 133 -23.73 -1.14 -18.54
N MET A 134 -24.78 -1.72 -19.13
CA MET A 134 -24.62 -2.86 -20.04
C MET A 134 -23.64 -2.46 -21.14
N ARG A 135 -22.59 -3.25 -21.31
CA ARG A 135 -21.67 -3.13 -22.44
C ARG A 135 -22.36 -3.51 -23.74
#